data_AF-A0AAW7YKP8-F1
#
_entry.id   AF-A0AAW7YKP8-F1
#
_cell.length_a   1.000
_cell.length_b   1.000
_cell.length_c   1.000
_cell.angle_alpha   90.00
_cell.angle_beta   90.00
_cell.angle_gamma   90.00
#
_symmetry.space_group_name_H-M   'P 1'
#
loop_
_entity.id
_entity.type
_entity.pdbx_description
1 polymer ?
#
loop_
_entity_poly.entity_id
_entity_poly.type
_entity_poly.pdbx_seq_one_letter_code
_entity_poly.pdbx_strand_id
1 'polypeptide(L)' 'MKIITIMLLLIISSCSHNNNRGNQQLVEEAFKVITGNEISYRSDDCPKIEARCADGDYQEWIQKNGETACACNN' A
#
# COMPACT_ATOMS: atom_id res chain seq x y z
N MET A 1 14.15 -39.38 25.62
CA MET A 1 13.04 -38.55 26.17
C MET A 1 13.35 -37.06 26.30
N LYS A 2 14.59 -36.63 26.59
CA LYS A 2 14.95 -35.20 26.78
C LYS A 2 15.18 -34.38 25.49
N ILE A 3 15.43 -35.04 24.35
CA ILE A 3 15.71 -34.35 23.08
C ILE A 3 14.40 -34.01 22.33
N ILE A 4 13.35 -34.80 22.55
CA ILE A 4 12.03 -34.61 21.92
C ILE A 4 11.36 -33.33 22.41
N THR A 5 11.58 -32.93 23.67
CA THR A 5 11.03 -31.70 24.25
C THR A 5 11.63 -30.42 23.64
N ILE A 6 12.85 -30.49 23.09
CA ILE A 6 13.52 -29.33 22.49
C ILE A 6 12.97 -29.04 21.08
N MET A 7 12.55 -30.08 20.35
CA MET A 7 12.01 -29.93 18.99
C MET A 7 10.60 -29.31 18.97
N LEU A 8 9.83 -29.47 20.04
CA LEU A 8 8.45 -28.96 20.16
C LEU A 8 8.38 -27.44 20.42
N LEU A 9 9.47 -26.81 20.88
CA LEU A 9 9.49 -25.37 21.17
C LEU A 9 9.79 -24.50 19.94
N LEU A 10 10.27 -25.09 18.83
CA LEU A 10 10.64 -24.36 17.61
C LEU A 10 9.46 -24.09 16.66
N ILE A 11 8.28 -24.66 16.92
CA ILE A 11 7.14 -24.61 15.99
C ILE A 11 6.11 -23.50 16.29
N ILE A 12 6.35 -22.66 17.31
CA ILE A 12 5.37 -21.65 17.77
C ILE A 12 5.64 -20.21 17.28
N SER A 13 6.63 -19.99 16.40
CA SER A 13 7.09 -18.63 16.04
C SER A 13 6.53 -18.05 14.73
N SER A 14 5.41 -18.55 14.19
CA SER A 14 4.94 -18.08 12.86
C SER A 14 3.43 -17.88 12.78
N CYS A 15 2.94 -16.78 13.36
CA CYS A 15 1.66 -16.16 12.97
C CYS A 15 1.64 -14.66 13.38
N SER A 16 2.57 -13.86 12.87
CA SER A 16 2.38 -12.40 12.85
C SER A 16 2.05 -11.97 11.42
N HIS A 17 0.80 -12.19 11.02
CA HIS A 17 0.26 -11.55 9.82
C HIS A 17 0.00 -10.08 10.16
N ASN A 18 1.00 -9.26 9.90
CA ASN A 18 1.01 -7.84 10.22
C ASN A 18 0.02 -7.11 9.28
N ASN A 19 -1.22 -6.93 9.73
CA ASN A 19 -2.23 -6.15 9.02
C ASN A 19 -1.84 -4.66 9.04
N ASN A 20 -1.08 -4.24 8.04
CA ASN A 20 -0.59 -2.89 7.77
C ASN A 20 -1.70 -1.85 7.43
N ARG A 21 -2.93 -2.04 7.93
CA ARG A 21 -4.08 -1.17 7.65
C ARG A 21 -3.89 0.27 8.12
N GLY A 22 -3.16 0.49 9.22
CA GLY A 22 -2.94 1.84 9.77
C GLY A 22 -2.08 2.74 8.87
N ASN A 23 -1.17 2.17 8.08
CA ASN A 23 -0.32 2.96 7.19
C ASN A 23 -1.05 3.40 5.91
N GLN A 24 -2.02 2.63 5.43
CA GLN A 24 -2.77 3.00 4.23
C GLN A 24 -3.64 4.25 4.48
N GLN A 25 -4.28 4.33 5.65
CA GLN A 25 -5.10 5.50 6.01
C GLN A 25 -4.29 6.80 6.14
N LEU A 26 -3.06 6.73 6.66
CA LEU A 26 -2.21 7.92 6.78
C LEU A 26 -1.68 8.39 5.43
N VAL A 27 -1.36 7.46 4.53
CA VAL A 27 -1.00 7.78 3.14
C VAL A 27 -2.20 8.39 2.43
N GLU A 28 -3.41 7.85 2.63
CA GLU A 28 -4.64 8.38 2.07
C GLU A 28 -4.93 9.83 2.45
N GLU A 29 -4.80 10.18 3.73
CA GLU A 29 -5.05 11.55 4.17
C GLU A 29 -3.95 12.52 3.72
N ALA A 30 -2.68 12.11 3.77
CA ALA A 30 -1.57 12.95 3.32
C ALA A 30 -1.67 13.26 1.82
N PHE A 31 -1.92 12.25 0.99
CA PHE A 31 -2.05 12.46 -0.45
C PHE A 31 -3.32 13.23 -0.81
N LYS A 32 -4.46 13.01 -0.13
CA LYS A 32 -5.69 13.78 -0.39
C LYS A 32 -5.53 15.29 -0.12
N VAL A 33 -4.71 15.66 0.85
CA VAL A 33 -4.39 17.07 1.14
C VAL A 33 -3.45 17.67 0.10
N ILE A 34 -2.55 16.86 -0.47
CA ILE A 34 -1.52 17.32 -1.42
C ILE A 34 -2.03 17.35 -2.87
N THR A 35 -2.77 16.33 -3.31
CA THR A 35 -3.12 16.13 -4.73
C THR A 35 -4.42 16.81 -5.14
N GLY A 36 -5.14 17.40 -4.21
CA GLY A 36 -6.19 18.35 -4.54
C GLY A 36 -7.46 17.80 -5.20
N ASN A 37 -7.53 16.55 -5.71
CA ASN A 37 -8.77 15.75 -5.86
C ASN A 37 -8.68 14.40 -6.62
N GLU A 38 -7.60 14.02 -7.31
CA GLU A 38 -7.58 12.74 -8.06
C GLU A 38 -6.47 11.80 -7.57
N ILE A 39 -6.84 10.83 -6.74
CA ILE A 39 -6.01 9.69 -6.32
C ILE A 39 -6.76 8.38 -6.52
N SER A 40 -6.11 7.37 -7.09
CA SER A 40 -6.60 5.98 -7.08
C SER A 40 -5.53 5.03 -6.55
N TYR A 41 -5.99 4.03 -5.80
CA TYR A 41 -5.18 2.93 -5.28
C TYR A 41 -5.28 1.67 -6.13
N ARG A 42 -5.95 1.75 -7.29
CA ARG A 42 -6.08 0.64 -8.21
C ARG A 42 -5.33 0.93 -9.49
N SER A 43 -4.56 -0.04 -9.92
CA SER A 43 -3.69 0.08 -11.08
C SER A 43 -4.46 0.25 -12.40
N ASP A 44 -5.72 -0.21 -12.46
CA ASP A 44 -6.57 -0.09 -13.64
C ASP A 44 -7.14 1.32 -13.86
N ASP A 45 -7.16 2.17 -12.82
CA ASP A 45 -7.63 3.55 -12.93
C ASP A 45 -6.54 4.52 -13.42
N CYS A 46 -5.27 4.13 -13.31
CA CYS A 46 -4.11 5.00 -13.56
C CYS A 46 -4.03 5.55 -14.99
N PRO A 47 -4.22 4.76 -16.06
CA PRO A 47 -4.25 5.30 -17.42
C PRO A 47 -5.33 6.37 -17.63
N LYS A 48 -6.45 6.26 -16.91
CA LYS A 48 -7.55 7.22 -16.98
C LYS A 48 -7.23 8.51 -16.21
N ILE A 49 -6.54 8.41 -15.08
CA ILE A 49 -6.08 9.57 -14.31
C ILE A 49 -4.98 10.29 -15.08
N GLU A 50 -3.97 9.58 -15.59
CA GLU A 50 -2.92 10.13 -16.45
C GLU A 50 -3.50 10.90 -17.64
N ALA A 51 -4.44 10.31 -18.36
CA ALA A 51 -5.09 10.95 -19.51
C ALA A 51 -5.87 12.22 -19.16
N ARG A 52 -6.34 12.37 -17.91
CA ARG A 52 -7.06 13.57 -17.43
C ARG A 52 -6.14 14.58 -16.76
N CYS A 53 -4.94 14.16 -16.36
CA CYS A 53 -3.92 14.98 -15.72
C CYS A 53 -3.10 15.78 -16.75
N ALA A 54 -3.76 16.41 -17.72
CA ALA A 54 -3.07 17.06 -18.85
C ALA A 54 -2.24 18.29 -18.41
N ASP A 55 -2.73 19.03 -17.40
CA ASP A 55 -2.13 20.27 -16.91
C ASP A 55 -1.54 20.13 -15.49
N GLY A 56 -1.55 18.91 -14.93
CA GLY A 56 -1.13 18.61 -13.57
C GLY A 56 0.17 17.78 -13.51
N ASP A 57 0.66 17.59 -12.30
CA ASP A 57 1.78 16.69 -11.98
C ASP A 57 1.22 15.28 -11.68
N TYR A 58 1.42 14.38 -12.64
CA TYR A 58 1.02 12.99 -12.51
C TYR A 58 2.11 12.19 -11.76
N GLN A 59 1.71 11.48 -10.71
CA GLN A 59 2.60 10.64 -9.93
C GLN A 59 2.05 9.23 -9.76
N GLU A 60 2.93 8.23 -9.91
CA GLU A 60 2.63 6.83 -9.63
C GLU A 60 3.60 6.26 -8.59
N TRP A 61 3.12 5.35 -7.76
CA TRP A 61 3.96 4.64 -6.81
C TRP A 61 3.43 3.23 -6.53
N ILE A 62 4.35 2.35 -6.14
CA ILE A 62 4.02 0.99 -5.71
C ILE A 62 3.63 1.02 -4.23
N GLN A 63 2.44 0.48 -3.93
CA GLN A 63 1.92 0.34 -2.58
C GLN A 63 2.56 -0.84 -1.85
N LYS A 64 2.39 -0.88 -0.52
CA LYS A 64 2.90 -1.99 0.32
C LYS A 64 2.29 -3.35 -0.02
N ASN A 65 1.11 -3.38 -0.62
CA ASN A 65 0.44 -4.61 -1.09
C ASN A 65 0.94 -5.05 -2.49
N GLY A 66 1.85 -4.29 -3.11
CA GLY A 66 2.37 -4.56 -4.45
C GLY A 66 1.52 -4.00 -5.59
N GLU A 67 0.39 -3.37 -5.31
CA GLU A 67 -0.44 -2.72 -6.32
C GLU A 67 0.08 -1.32 -6.65
N THR A 68 -0.11 -0.87 -7.88
CA THR A 68 0.25 0.49 -8.30
C THR A 68 -0.89 1.45 -7.94
N ALA A 69 -0.54 2.54 -7.28
CA ALA A 69 -1.41 3.69 -7.04
C ALA A 69 -0.93 4.89 -7.86
N CYS A 70 -1.82 5.82 -8.11
CA CYS A 70 -1.59 6.98 -8.96
C CYS A 70 -2.37 8.18 -8.46
N ALA A 71 -1.82 9.36 -8.70
CA ALA A 71 -2.47 10.62 -8.41
C ALA A 71 -2.13 11.69 -9.43
N CYS A 72 -3.02 12.67 -9.56
CA CYS A 72 -2.80 13.90 -10.31
C CYS A 72 -2.87 15.09 -9.36
N ASN A 73 -1.87 15.97 -9.41
CA ASN A 73 -1.84 17.20 -8.65
C ASN A 73 -1.92 18.41 -9.59
N ASN A 74 -3.00 19.20 -9.51
CA ASN A 74 -3.21 20.42 -10.33
C ASN A 74 -2.77 21.70 -9.62
#